data_AF-A0A0Q5SDP9-F1
#
_entry.id   AF-A0A0Q5SDP9-F1
#
_cell.length_a   1.000
_cell.length_b   1.000
_cell.length_c   1.000
_cell.angle_alpha   90.00
_cell.angle_beta   90.00
_cell.angle_gamma   90.00
#
_symmetry.space_group_name_H-M   'P 1'
#
loop_
_entity.id
_entity.type
_entity.pdbx_description
1 polymer ?
#
loop_
_entity_poly.entity_id
_entity_poly.type
_entity_poly.pdbx_seq_one_letter_code
_entity_poly.pdbx_strand_id
1 'polypeptide(L)'
;MRIRDGQPVRVDIGPHPRFIWWGQDVDDDTRDAVATQATLVRTFPTEDAARQHAQRQSWPCGPPETLNVVDVQGVKDYLDRKAIQLDEDAALTCINLADDVRYSLHLPQSRSGAARAVYEKLVERQFLYLSDDHRSKAPTRWSTHELNQLNKMMRSSVRCLETGLAELG
;
A
#
# COMPACT_ATOMS: atom_id res chain seq x y z
N MET A 1 -13.31 6.93 -13.39
CA MET A 1 -12.06 6.38 -12.84
C MET A 1 -10.91 7.28 -13.30
N ARG A 2 -9.97 7.63 -12.42
CA ARG A 2 -8.86 8.57 -12.70
C ARG A 2 -7.49 7.88 -12.66
N ILE A 3 -7.36 6.73 -13.33
CA ILE A 3 -6.09 5.97 -13.37
C ILE A 3 -5.60 5.92 -14.81
N ARG A 4 -4.32 6.27 -15.04
CA ARG A 4 -3.70 6.39 -16.37
C ARG A 4 -3.17 5.07 -16.92
N ASP A 5 -2.65 4.21 -16.05
CA ASP A 5 -1.91 2.98 -16.41
C ASP A 5 -2.22 1.86 -15.41
N GLY A 6 -3.50 1.56 -15.25
CA GLY A 6 -3.94 0.67 -14.19
C GLY A 6 -3.54 -0.78 -14.38
N GLN A 7 -3.35 -1.45 -13.25
CA GLN A 7 -3.04 -2.87 -13.18
C GLN A 7 -3.68 -3.53 -11.95
N PRO A 8 -3.92 -4.85 -11.98
CA PRO A 8 -4.39 -5.55 -10.80
C PRO A 8 -3.28 -5.63 -9.75
N VAL A 9 -3.65 -5.38 -8.49
CA VAL A 9 -2.80 -5.63 -7.32
C VAL A 9 -3.51 -6.61 -6.40
N ARG A 10 -2.80 -7.64 -5.94
CA ARG A 10 -3.30 -8.60 -4.96
C ARG A 10 -3.03 -8.08 -3.55
N VAL A 11 -4.06 -8.02 -2.73
CA VAL A 11 -4.00 -7.60 -1.33
C VAL A 11 -4.37 -8.77 -0.46
N ASP A 12 -3.39 -9.29 0.27
CA ASP A 12 -3.57 -10.43 1.18
C ASP A 12 -4.09 -9.91 2.52
N ILE A 13 -5.41 -9.74 2.61
CA ILE A 13 -6.11 -9.20 3.77
C ILE A 13 -7.18 -10.19 4.27
N GLY A 14 -6.86 -10.89 5.36
CA GLY A 14 -7.73 -11.93 5.90
C GLY A 14 -7.61 -13.27 5.17
N PRO A 15 -8.64 -14.15 5.25
CA PRO A 15 -8.55 -15.54 4.78
C PRO A 15 -8.60 -15.68 3.25
N HIS A 16 -9.06 -14.66 2.54
CA HIS A 16 -9.16 -14.65 1.08
C HIS A 16 -8.53 -13.37 0.53
N PRO A 17 -7.60 -13.49 -0.44
CA PRO A 17 -6.99 -12.32 -1.04
C PRO A 17 -8.03 -11.52 -1.83
N ARG A 18 -7.83 -10.20 -1.89
CA ARG A 18 -8.64 -9.28 -2.69
C ARG A 18 -7.80 -8.70 -3.81
N PHE A 19 -8.40 -8.48 -4.96
CA PHE A 19 -7.74 -7.80 -6.07
C PHE A 19 -8.31 -6.39 -6.22
N ILE A 20 -7.45 -5.41 -6.45
CA ILE A 20 -7.83 -4.01 -6.71
C ILE A 20 -7.27 -3.56 -8.05
N TRP A 21 -7.76 -2.44 -8.55
CA TRP A 21 -7.19 -1.77 -9.72
C TRP A 21 -6.41 -0.54 -9.26
N TRP A 22 -5.11 -0.50 -9.51
CA TRP A 22 -4.17 0.52 -9.00
C TRP A 22 -3.28 1.03 -10.14
N GLY A 23 -2.89 2.30 -10.09
CA GLY A 23 -1.93 2.91 -11.02
C GLY A 23 -1.85 4.43 -10.83
N GLN A 24 -1.12 5.12 -11.71
CA GLN A 24 -0.88 6.55 -11.61
C GLN A 24 -2.18 7.36 -11.78
N ASP A 25 -2.38 8.36 -10.94
CA ASP A 25 -3.49 9.30 -11.09
C ASP A 25 -3.36 10.11 -12.39
N VAL A 26 -4.49 10.37 -13.04
CA VAL A 26 -4.50 11.11 -14.32
C VAL A 26 -4.15 12.59 -14.11
N ASP A 27 -4.58 13.17 -13.00
CA ASP A 27 -4.49 14.59 -12.66
C ASP A 27 -3.24 14.94 -11.82
N ASP A 28 -2.60 13.95 -11.20
CA ASP A 28 -1.40 14.11 -10.35
C ASP A 28 -0.34 13.03 -10.65
N ASP A 29 0.74 13.43 -11.33
CA ASP A 29 1.85 12.56 -11.72
C ASP A 29 2.78 12.17 -10.56
N THR A 30 2.49 12.66 -9.35
CA THR A 30 3.23 12.31 -8.12
C THR A 30 2.47 11.32 -7.25
N ARG A 31 1.26 10.92 -7.65
CA ARG A 31 0.36 10.10 -6.84
C ARG A 31 -0.19 8.90 -7.59
N ASP A 32 -0.06 7.75 -6.96
CA ASP A 32 -0.83 6.59 -7.34
C ASP A 32 -2.23 6.62 -6.72
N ALA A 33 -3.16 5.98 -7.40
CA ALA A 33 -4.56 5.92 -7.04
C ALA A 33 -5.11 4.51 -7.21
N VAL A 34 -6.20 4.23 -6.49
CA VAL A 34 -6.96 2.98 -6.59
C VAL A 34 -8.36 3.27 -7.15
N ALA A 35 -8.91 2.31 -7.89
CA ALA A 35 -10.28 2.42 -8.37
C ALA A 35 -11.25 2.33 -7.18
N THR A 36 -12.17 3.29 -7.11
CA THR A 36 -13.16 3.39 -6.03
C THR A 36 -14.59 3.19 -6.57
N GLN A 37 -15.49 2.82 -5.66
CA GLN A 37 -16.93 2.82 -5.86
C GLN A 37 -17.58 3.45 -4.62
N ALA A 38 -18.18 4.64 -4.80
CA ALA A 38 -18.65 5.47 -3.70
C ALA A 38 -17.52 5.74 -2.68
N THR A 39 -17.71 5.36 -1.41
CA THR A 39 -16.76 5.57 -0.31
C THR A 39 -15.83 4.37 -0.07
N LEU A 40 -15.81 3.39 -0.97
CA LEU A 40 -15.02 2.16 -0.83
C LEU A 40 -14.11 1.96 -2.03
N VAL A 41 -13.05 1.19 -1.82
CA VAL A 41 -12.19 0.68 -2.89
C VAL A 41 -12.96 -0.40 -3.64
N ARG A 42 -12.93 -0.36 -4.97
CA ARG A 42 -13.50 -1.43 -5.78
C ARG A 42 -12.58 -2.65 -5.71
N THR A 43 -13.13 -3.77 -5.24
CA THR A 43 -12.41 -5.03 -5.11
C THR A 43 -12.96 -6.09 -6.07
N PHE A 44 -12.11 -7.07 -6.38
CA PHE A 44 -12.40 -8.19 -7.26
C PHE A 44 -11.93 -9.50 -6.61
N PRO A 45 -12.61 -10.64 -6.88
CA PRO A 45 -12.26 -11.92 -6.29
C PRO A 45 -11.02 -12.56 -6.93
N THR A 46 -10.67 -12.19 -8.16
CA THR A 46 -9.52 -12.72 -8.90
C THR A 46 -8.87 -11.63 -9.76
N GLU A 47 -7.61 -11.86 -10.15
CA GLU A 47 -6.91 -11.02 -11.13
C GLU A 47 -7.68 -10.92 -12.44
N ASP A 48 -8.14 -12.07 -12.97
CA ASP A 48 -8.91 -12.12 -14.21
C ASP A 48 -10.21 -11.33 -14.13
N ALA A 49 -10.91 -11.36 -12.98
CA ALA A 49 -12.12 -10.57 -12.79
C ALA A 49 -11.83 -9.07 -12.83
N ALA A 50 -10.72 -8.63 -12.25
CA ALA A 50 -10.26 -7.24 -12.32
C ALA A 50 -9.95 -6.83 -13.77
N ARG A 51 -9.17 -7.65 -14.50
CA ARG A 51 -8.80 -7.39 -15.91
C ARG A 51 -10.01 -7.38 -16.82
N GLN A 52 -10.91 -8.35 -16.70
CA GLN A 52 -12.15 -8.40 -17.48
C GLN A 52 -13.09 -7.22 -17.17
N HIS A 53 -13.12 -6.75 -15.92
CA HIS A 53 -13.88 -5.56 -15.57
C HIS A 53 -13.26 -4.31 -16.22
N ALA A 54 -11.95 -4.13 -16.09
CA ALA A 54 -11.21 -3.04 -16.70
C ALA A 54 -11.44 -3.00 -18.22
N GLN A 55 -11.33 -4.15 -18.90
CA GLN A 55 -11.59 -4.26 -20.34
C GLN A 55 -13.03 -3.87 -20.71
N ARG A 56 -14.04 -4.36 -19.98
CA ARG A 56 -15.45 -4.03 -20.23
C ARG A 56 -15.78 -2.56 -20.02
N GLN A 57 -15.08 -1.91 -19.11
CA GLN A 57 -15.25 -0.48 -18.80
C GLN A 57 -14.27 0.42 -19.58
N SER A 58 -13.48 -0.13 -20.50
CA SER A 58 -12.44 0.58 -21.25
C SER A 58 -11.48 1.35 -20.34
N TRP A 59 -11.11 0.76 -19.21
CA TRP A 59 -10.18 1.32 -18.25
C TRP A 59 -8.75 1.31 -18.81
N PRO A 60 -7.99 2.41 -18.65
CA PRO A 60 -6.59 2.43 -19.07
C PRO A 60 -5.80 1.33 -18.36
N CYS A 61 -5.02 0.60 -19.14
CA CYS A 61 -4.21 -0.52 -18.67
C CYS A 61 -2.74 -0.19 -18.88
N GLY A 62 -1.93 -0.37 -17.84
CA GLY A 62 -0.47 -0.34 -17.95
C GLY A 62 0.06 -1.52 -18.77
N PRO A 63 1.38 -1.55 -19.05
CA PRO A 63 2.01 -2.71 -19.64
C PRO A 63 1.81 -3.96 -18.76
N PRO A 64 1.86 -5.17 -19.34
CA PRO A 64 1.81 -6.39 -18.53
C PRO A 64 3.02 -6.46 -17.61
N GLU A 65 2.77 -6.42 -16.30
CA GLU A 65 3.78 -6.58 -15.26
C GLU A 65 3.50 -7.83 -14.42
N THR A 66 4.51 -8.27 -13.69
CA THR A 66 4.33 -9.29 -12.64
C THR A 66 3.32 -8.78 -11.63
N LEU A 67 2.37 -9.63 -11.24
CA LEU A 67 1.35 -9.27 -10.26
C LEU A 67 1.99 -8.80 -8.95
N ASN A 68 1.75 -7.53 -8.59
CA ASN A 68 2.17 -6.97 -7.32
C ASN A 68 1.31 -7.54 -6.19
N VAL A 69 1.96 -7.96 -5.10
CA VAL A 69 1.31 -8.54 -3.91
C VAL A 69 1.62 -7.66 -2.71
N VAL A 70 0.59 -7.26 -1.97
CA VAL A 70 0.71 -6.52 -0.71
C VAL A 70 0.27 -7.42 0.44
N ASP A 71 1.23 -7.85 1.26
CA ASP A 71 1.02 -8.76 2.40
C ASP A 71 0.54 -8.01 3.66
N VAL A 72 -0.75 -7.65 3.68
CA VAL A 72 -1.37 -7.01 4.85
C VAL A 72 -1.47 -7.98 6.03
N GLN A 73 -1.66 -9.28 5.75
CA GLN A 73 -1.80 -10.31 6.77
C GLN A 73 -0.48 -10.54 7.53
N GLY A 74 0.67 -10.56 6.84
CA GLY A 74 1.99 -10.62 7.48
C GLY A 74 2.25 -9.41 8.40
N VAL A 75 1.86 -8.21 7.98
CA VAL A 75 1.92 -7.01 8.82
C VAL A 75 1.04 -7.15 10.07
N LYS A 76 -0.17 -7.70 9.92
CA LYS A 76 -1.08 -7.98 11.06
C LYS A 76 -0.47 -9.00 12.01
N ASP A 77 0.07 -10.09 11.49
CA ASP A 77 0.67 -11.16 12.30
C ASP A 77 1.88 -10.65 13.08
N TYR A 78 2.68 -9.76 12.50
CA TYR A 78 3.73 -9.04 13.24
C TYR A 78 3.17 -8.15 14.35
N LEU A 79 2.16 -7.32 14.05
CA LEU A 79 1.53 -6.41 15.03
C LEU A 79 0.84 -7.16 16.19
N ASP A 80 0.35 -8.37 15.92
CA ASP A 80 -0.28 -9.28 16.88
C ASP A 80 0.74 -10.19 17.59
N ARG A 81 2.04 -10.04 17.30
CA ARG A 81 3.15 -10.82 17.88
C ARG A 81 3.10 -12.32 17.56
N LYS A 82 2.45 -12.69 16.45
CA LYS A 82 2.49 -14.03 15.88
C LYS A 82 3.73 -14.26 15.01
N ALA A 83 4.26 -13.18 14.44
CA ALA A 83 5.58 -13.15 13.81
C ALA A 83 6.61 -12.41 14.70
N ILE A 84 7.84 -12.93 14.73
CA ILE A 84 8.92 -12.39 15.58
C ILE A 84 9.68 -11.26 14.89
N GLN A 85 9.85 -11.36 13.57
CA GLN A 85 10.61 -10.39 12.78
C GLN A 85 9.66 -9.48 11.99
N LEU A 86 10.05 -8.22 11.89
CA LEU A 86 9.41 -7.25 11.01
C LEU A 86 9.86 -7.55 9.58
N ASP A 87 8.90 -7.82 8.70
CA ASP A 87 9.11 -7.72 7.27
C ASP A 87 8.97 -6.25 6.85
N GLU A 88 10.11 -5.62 6.53
CA GLU A 88 10.17 -4.20 6.18
C GLU A 88 9.58 -3.93 4.79
N ASP A 89 9.63 -4.87 3.85
CA ASP A 89 9.05 -4.74 2.52
C ASP A 89 7.52 -4.82 2.60
N ALA A 90 6.99 -5.82 3.31
CA ALA A 90 5.56 -5.92 3.59
C ALA A 90 5.03 -4.68 4.34
N ALA A 91 5.80 -4.17 5.31
CA ALA A 91 5.44 -2.94 6.02
C ALA A 91 5.40 -1.73 5.07
N LEU A 92 6.40 -1.57 4.20
CA LEU A 92 6.49 -0.44 3.28
C LEU A 92 5.35 -0.48 2.26
N THR A 93 5.14 -1.62 1.60
CA THR A 93 4.08 -1.80 0.60
C THR A 93 2.69 -1.62 1.22
N CYS A 94 2.46 -2.14 2.44
CA CYS A 94 1.20 -1.90 3.17
C CYS A 94 0.98 -0.42 3.50
N ILE A 95 2.04 0.30 3.91
CA ILE A 95 1.96 1.72 4.22
C ILE A 95 1.67 2.56 2.96
N ASN A 96 2.33 2.25 1.85
CA ASN A 96 2.16 2.95 0.57
C ASN A 96 0.75 2.74 0.03
N LEU A 97 0.30 1.49 -0.07
CA LEU A 97 -1.05 1.20 -0.55
C LEU A 97 -2.12 1.89 0.30
N ALA A 98 -1.94 1.94 1.63
CA ALA A 98 -2.89 2.62 2.50
C ALA A 98 -2.93 4.14 2.28
N ASP A 99 -1.85 4.77 1.84
CA ASP A 99 -1.87 6.18 1.46
C ASP A 99 -2.56 6.41 0.12
N ASP A 100 -2.36 5.53 -0.86
CA ASP A 100 -3.05 5.62 -2.16
C ASP A 100 -4.56 5.44 -1.98
N VAL A 101 -4.95 4.53 -1.08
CA VAL A 101 -6.35 4.38 -0.65
C VAL A 101 -6.87 5.65 0.03
N ARG A 102 -6.10 6.26 0.95
CA ARG A 102 -6.52 7.51 1.60
C ARG A 102 -6.66 8.64 0.58
N TYR A 103 -5.72 8.77 -0.34
CA TYR A 103 -5.77 9.74 -1.42
C TYR A 103 -7.02 9.55 -2.28
N SER A 104 -7.26 8.33 -2.74
CA SER A 104 -8.38 7.97 -3.62
C SER A 104 -9.75 8.11 -2.96
N LEU A 105 -9.81 7.94 -1.64
CA LEU A 105 -11.03 8.11 -0.84
C LEU A 105 -11.14 9.49 -0.18
N HIS A 106 -10.24 10.43 -0.51
CA HIS A 106 -10.18 11.77 0.08
C HIS A 106 -10.15 11.79 1.61
N LEU A 107 -9.46 10.81 2.20
CA LEU A 107 -9.24 10.68 3.65
C LEU A 107 -8.02 11.51 4.09
N PRO A 108 -7.96 11.92 5.37
CA PRO A 108 -6.80 12.63 5.91
C PRO A 108 -5.50 11.85 5.73
N GLN A 109 -4.42 12.56 5.40
CA GLN A 109 -3.09 11.96 5.31
C GLN A 109 -2.65 11.36 6.66
N SER A 110 -1.91 10.27 6.59
CA SER A 110 -1.58 9.47 7.76
C SER A 110 -0.30 9.88 8.49
N ARG A 111 0.56 10.71 7.87
CA ARG A 111 1.93 10.95 8.37
C ARG A 111 2.30 12.43 8.43
N SER A 112 2.85 12.84 9.58
CA SER A 112 3.54 14.12 9.76
C SER A 112 4.63 13.98 10.84
N GLY A 113 5.59 14.90 10.86
CA GLY A 113 6.64 14.96 11.87
C GLY A 113 7.43 13.65 12.02
N ALA A 114 7.49 13.10 13.23
CA ALA A 114 8.26 11.89 13.53
C ALA A 114 7.87 10.66 12.69
N ALA A 115 6.59 10.53 12.30
CA ALA A 115 6.14 9.44 11.44
C ALA A 115 6.75 9.54 10.04
N ARG A 116 6.96 10.76 9.53
CA ARG A 116 7.57 11.00 8.22
C ARG A 116 9.04 10.58 8.20
N ALA A 117 9.82 10.95 9.22
CA ALA A 117 11.23 10.57 9.31
C ALA A 117 11.42 9.04 9.42
N VAL A 118 10.52 8.35 10.16
CA VAL A 118 10.54 6.87 10.26
C VAL A 118 10.19 6.21 8.93
N TYR A 119 9.23 6.77 8.20
CA TYR A 119 8.90 6.32 6.85
C TYR A 119 10.07 6.52 5.87
N GLU A 120 10.73 7.67 5.89
CA GLU A 120 11.90 7.95 5.04
C GLU A 120 13.04 6.96 5.33
N LYS A 121 13.32 6.67 6.62
CA LYS A 121 14.27 5.62 7.01
C LYS A 121 13.85 4.24 6.49
N LEU A 122 12.55 3.91 6.49
CA LEU A 122 12.06 2.64 5.93
C LEU A 122 12.32 2.56 4.42
N VAL A 123 12.03 3.64 3.69
CA VAL A 123 12.27 3.75 2.23
C VAL A 123 13.76 3.60 1.91
N GLU A 124 14.64 4.34 2.61
CA GLU A 124 16.09 4.28 2.40
C GLU A 124 16.66 2.87 2.61
N ARG A 125 16.10 2.10 3.55
CA ARG A 125 16.54 0.72 3.82
C ARG A 125 16.11 -0.27 2.74
N GLN A 126 14.98 -0.04 2.08
CA GLN A 126 14.51 -0.87 0.97
C GLN A 126 15.18 -0.51 -0.36
N PHE A 127 15.47 0.78 -0.57
CA PHE A 127 16.02 1.28 -1.81
C PHE A 127 17.37 1.96 -1.58
N LEU A 128 18.40 1.13 -1.34
CA LEU A 128 19.77 1.59 -1.05
C LEU A 128 20.39 2.46 -2.17
N TYR A 129 19.84 2.42 -3.38
CA TYR A 129 20.28 3.24 -4.51
C TYR A 129 19.70 4.67 -4.51
N LEU A 130 18.71 4.98 -3.66
CA LEU A 130 18.15 6.33 -3.55
C LEU A 130 19.03 7.29 -2.73
N SER A 131 20.03 6.78 -2.01
CA SER A 131 21.07 7.61 -1.42
C SER A 131 22.21 7.79 -2.42
N ASP A 132 22.29 8.97 -3.05
CA ASP A 132 23.39 9.38 -3.96
C ASP A 132 24.78 9.29 -3.31
N ASP A 133 24.85 9.18 -1.99
CA ASP A 133 26.07 8.90 -1.24
C ASP A 133 26.08 7.41 -0.85
N HIS A 134 27.13 6.67 -1.22
CA HIS A 134 27.45 5.29 -0.76
C HIS A 134 27.67 5.16 0.76
N ARG A 135 27.11 6.07 1.55
CA ARG A 135 27.05 6.09 3.00
C ARG A 135 25.58 6.28 3.39
N SER A 136 24.78 5.21 3.30
CA SER A 136 23.50 5.13 4.02
C SER A 136 23.73 5.58 5.47
N LYS A 137 23.31 6.81 5.81
CA LYS A 137 23.41 7.36 7.16
C LYS A 137 22.29 6.84 8.07
N ALA A 138 21.31 6.14 7.51
CA ALA A 138 20.27 5.48 8.29
C ALA A 138 20.90 4.48 9.26
N PRO A 139 20.70 4.63 10.58
CA PRO A 139 21.14 3.63 11.54
C PRO A 139 20.54 2.27 11.16
N THR A 140 21.38 1.24 11.06
CA THR A 140 20.97 -0.13 10.69
C THR A 140 20.02 -0.76 11.71
N ARG A 141 19.85 -0.16 12.89
CA ARG A 141 18.93 -0.61 13.92
C ARG A 141 17.79 0.39 14.11
N TRP A 142 16.61 -0.14 14.36
CA TRP A 142 15.48 0.64 14.84
C TRP A 142 15.64 0.89 16.33
N SER A 143 15.51 2.14 16.75
CA SER A 143 15.30 2.48 18.15
C SER A 143 13.88 2.09 18.58
N THR A 144 13.66 1.93 19.88
CA THR A 144 12.34 1.67 20.44
C THR A 144 11.31 2.74 20.04
N HIS A 145 11.73 4.01 19.97
CA HIS A 145 10.84 5.09 19.56
C HIS A 145 10.43 4.96 18.09
N GLU A 146 11.38 4.68 17.20
CA GLU A 146 11.09 4.50 15.77
C GLU A 146 10.19 3.28 15.53
N LEU A 147 10.46 2.15 16.19
CA LEU A 147 9.60 0.96 16.13
C LEU A 147 8.18 1.28 16.60
N ASN A 148 8.02 2.06 17.67
CA ASN A 148 6.70 2.45 18.15
C ASN A 148 5.96 3.33 17.14
N GLN A 149 6.65 4.23 16.44
CA GLN A 149 6.03 5.03 15.36
C GLN A 149 5.68 4.17 14.15
N LEU A 150 6.58 3.27 13.75
CA LEU A 150 6.33 2.32 12.66
C LEU A 150 5.11 1.45 12.96
N ASN A 151 5.01 0.91 14.18
CA ASN A 151 3.85 0.16 14.64
C ASN A 151 2.56 0.96 14.59
N LYS A 152 2.58 2.26 14.93
CA LYS A 152 1.42 3.14 14.80
C LYS A 152 1.01 3.34 13.35
N MET A 153 1.99 3.55 12.46
CA MET A 153 1.75 3.69 11.02
C MET A 153 1.14 2.40 10.44
N MET A 154 1.75 1.25 10.71
CA MET A 154 1.24 -0.04 10.25
C MET A 154 -0.17 -0.31 10.79
N ARG A 155 -0.46 -0.05 12.06
CA ARG A 155 -1.83 -0.19 12.61
C ARG A 155 -2.83 0.72 11.92
N SER A 156 -2.45 1.97 11.65
CA SER A 156 -3.29 2.93 10.93
C SER A 156 -3.55 2.48 9.49
N SER A 157 -2.52 1.98 8.82
CA SER A 157 -2.57 1.46 7.44
C SER A 157 -3.44 0.21 7.34
N VAL A 158 -3.23 -0.77 8.21
CA VAL A 158 -4.09 -1.97 8.30
C VAL A 158 -5.56 -1.57 8.47
N ARG A 159 -5.87 -0.67 9.42
CA ARG A 159 -7.26 -0.21 9.64
C ARG A 159 -7.85 0.47 8.41
N CYS A 160 -7.05 1.30 7.73
CA CYS A 160 -7.45 1.96 6.50
C CYS A 160 -7.83 0.93 5.43
N LEU A 161 -6.98 -0.07 5.21
CA LEU A 161 -7.19 -1.11 4.22
C LEU A 161 -8.38 -2.00 4.59
N GLU A 162 -8.53 -2.39 5.85
CA GLU A 162 -9.70 -3.18 6.31
C GLU A 162 -11.02 -2.44 6.10
N THR A 163 -11.03 -1.12 6.33
CA THR A 163 -12.24 -0.29 6.15
C THR A 163 -12.52 -0.03 4.68
N GLY A 164 -11.49 0.38 3.93
CA GLY A 164 -11.61 0.77 2.52
C GLY A 164 -11.89 -0.40 1.58
N LEU A 165 -11.37 -1.60 1.91
CA LEU A 165 -11.56 -2.82 1.12
C LEU A 165 -12.76 -3.66 1.59
N ALA A 166 -13.60 -3.15 2.49
CA ALA A 166 -14.79 -3.85 2.95
C ALA A 166 -15.72 -4.22 1.78
N GLU A 167 -16.43 -5.34 1.89
CA GLU A 167 -17.38 -5.76 0.86
C GLU A 167 -18.54 -4.77 0.78
N LEU A 168 -18.91 -4.39 -0.44
CA LEU A 168 -20.21 -3.80 -0.71
C LEU A 168 -21.24 -4.93 -0.52
N GLY A 169 -22.02 -4.84 0.57
CA GLY A 169 -23.14 -5.74 0.83
C GLY A 169 -24.28 -5.60 -0.16
#